data_AF-A0A535KS05-F1
#
_entry.id   AF-A0A535KS05-F1
#
_cell.length_a   1.000
_cell.length_b   1.000
_cell.length_c   1.000
_cell.angle_alpha   90.00
_cell.angle_beta   90.00
_cell.angle_gamma   90.00
#
_symmetry.space_group_name_H-M   'P 1'
#
loop_
_entity.id
_entity.type
_entity.pdbx_description
1 polymer ?
#
loop_
_entity_poly.entity_id
_entity_poly.type
_entity_poly.pdbx_seq_one_letter_code
_entity_poly.pdbx_strand_id
1 'polypeptide(L)'
;MRHRIAGNRMSMPEPRRRSARRNLMAGLIRYDRIQTTEARARAIRSEVEKLIDTAVKGRQEAQSYLLSVVTDEDKAAQVLAFARRGRFSLDKQVASNEERAEQDKPPLTDK
;
A
#
# COMPACT_ATOMS: atom_id res chain seq x y z
N MET A 1 -9.97 0.78 -29.49
CA MET A 1 -9.40 0.24 -28.23
C MET A 1 -7.89 0.45 -28.24
N ARG A 2 -7.28 0.78 -27.10
CA ARG A 2 -5.82 0.77 -26.98
C ARG A 2 -5.38 -0.65 -26.61
N HIS A 3 -4.90 -1.43 -27.57
CA HIS A 3 -4.48 -2.82 -27.33
C HIS A 3 -3.31 -2.88 -26.35
N ARG A 4 -3.39 -3.78 -25.35
CA ARG A 4 -2.33 -4.07 -24.36
C ARG A 4 -1.88 -2.88 -23.50
N ILE A 5 -2.71 -1.84 -23.35
CA ILE A 5 -2.39 -0.71 -22.47
C ILE A 5 -3.12 -0.86 -21.14
N ALA A 6 -2.36 -1.20 -20.10
CA ALA A 6 -2.85 -1.24 -18.74
C ALA A 6 -2.86 0.17 -18.11
N GLY A 7 -3.73 0.36 -17.12
CA GLY A 7 -3.79 1.57 -16.30
C GLY A 7 -4.76 2.63 -16.81
N ASN A 8 -5.21 3.49 -15.88
CA ASN A 8 -6.18 4.54 -16.13
C ASN A 8 -5.50 5.93 -16.10
N ARG A 9 -5.75 6.73 -17.14
CA ARG A 9 -5.18 8.09 -17.27
C ARG A 9 -5.94 9.16 -16.47
N MET A 10 -7.11 8.83 -15.92
CA MET A 10 -7.95 9.73 -15.10
C MET A 10 -8.25 11.09 -15.76
N SER A 11 -8.19 11.15 -17.11
CA SER A 11 -8.31 12.38 -17.91
C SER A 11 -7.36 13.52 -17.47
N MET A 12 -6.16 13.17 -16.99
CA MET A 12 -5.17 14.14 -16.50
C MET A 12 -3.79 13.95 -17.14
N PRO A 13 -3.01 15.04 -17.30
CA PRO A 13 -1.61 14.96 -17.69
C PRO A 13 -0.79 14.25 -16.61
N GLU A 14 0.37 13.70 -16.99
CA GLU A 14 1.19 12.83 -16.14
C GLU A 14 1.52 13.43 -14.75
N PRO A 15 1.95 14.69 -14.63
CA PRO A 15 2.32 15.25 -13.32
C PRO A 15 1.13 15.32 -12.35
N ARG A 16 -0.02 15.81 -12.85
CA ARG A 16 -1.27 15.90 -12.07
C ARG A 16 -1.79 14.51 -11.73
N ARG A 17 -1.68 13.56 -12.65
CA ARG A 17 -2.08 12.17 -12.44
C ARG A 17 -1.26 11.51 -11.33
N ARG A 18 0.07 11.70 -11.33
CA ARG A 18 0.98 11.16 -10.31
C ARG A 18 0.66 11.73 -8.92
N SER A 19 0.45 13.04 -8.83
CA SER A 19 0.04 13.69 -7.57
C SER A 19 -1.33 13.19 -7.09
N ALA A 20 -2.32 13.10 -7.99
CA ALA A 20 -3.66 12.61 -7.64
C ALA A 20 -3.64 11.17 -7.10
N ARG A 21 -2.84 10.26 -7.70
CA ARG A 21 -2.69 8.90 -7.17
C ARG A 21 -2.12 8.90 -5.76
N ARG A 22 -1.02 9.64 -5.51
CA ARG A 22 -0.41 9.76 -4.18
C ARG A 22 -1.40 10.26 -3.13
N ASN A 23 -2.16 11.32 -3.45
CA ASN A 23 -3.13 11.89 -2.52
C ASN A 23 -4.27 10.91 -2.20
N LEU A 24 -4.77 10.19 -3.19
CA LEU A 24 -5.81 9.18 -2.98
C LEU A 24 -5.31 8.00 -2.14
N MET A 25 -4.09 7.52 -2.40
CA MET A 25 -3.47 6.45 -1.59
C MET A 25 -3.29 6.92 -0.15
N ALA A 26 -2.71 8.10 0.05
CA ALA A 26 -2.53 8.68 1.37
C ALA A 26 -3.86 8.89 2.11
N GLY A 27 -4.90 9.36 1.42
CA GLY A 27 -6.24 9.49 1.99
C GLY A 27 -6.86 8.13 2.37
N LEU A 28 -6.70 7.12 1.52
CA LEU A 28 -7.20 5.77 1.80
C LEU A 28 -6.53 5.17 3.04
N ILE A 29 -5.21 5.32 3.17
CA ILE A 29 -4.45 4.85 4.32
C ILE A 29 -4.85 5.60 5.59
N ARG A 30 -5.00 6.93 5.49
CA ARG A 30 -5.26 7.77 6.66
C ARG A 30 -6.65 7.57 7.24
N TYR A 31 -7.65 7.38 6.38
CA TYR A 31 -9.05 7.38 6.77
C TYR A 31 -9.70 5.99 6.69
N ASP A 32 -8.95 4.95 6.32
CA ASP A 32 -9.40 3.57 6.00
C ASP A 32 -10.43 3.46 4.86
N ARG A 33 -11.16 4.53 4.56
CA ARG A 33 -12.21 4.61 3.56
C ARG A 33 -12.23 5.99 2.93
N ILE A 34 -12.32 6.03 1.61
CA ILE A 34 -12.50 7.26 0.84
C ILE A 34 -13.62 7.12 -0.18
N GLN A 35 -14.30 8.22 -0.48
CA GLN A 35 -15.26 8.31 -1.57
C GLN A 35 -14.56 8.91 -2.80
N THR A 36 -14.60 8.19 -3.93
CA THR A 36 -13.94 8.61 -5.17
C THR A 36 -14.68 8.05 -6.39
N THR A 37 -14.24 8.41 -7.59
CA THR A 37 -14.80 7.85 -8.83
C THR A 37 -14.24 6.46 -9.11
N GLU A 38 -15.01 5.61 -9.77
CA GLU A 38 -14.57 4.25 -10.12
C GLU A 38 -13.26 4.25 -10.92
N ALA A 39 -13.12 5.18 -11.86
CA ALA A 39 -11.90 5.36 -12.64
C ALA A 39 -10.67 5.59 -11.76
N ARG A 40 -10.80 6.42 -10.72
CA ARG A 40 -9.72 6.72 -9.76
C ARG A 40 -9.44 5.54 -8.83
N ALA A 41 -10.49 4.85 -8.36
CA ALA A 41 -10.35 3.66 -7.54
C ALA A 41 -9.58 2.54 -8.28
N ARG A 42 -9.97 2.24 -9.53
CA ARG A 42 -9.26 1.27 -10.39
C ARG A 42 -7.81 1.69 -10.69
N ALA A 43 -7.53 3.00 -10.73
CA ALA A 43 -6.19 3.51 -11.02
C ALA A 43 -5.20 3.28 -9.86
N ILE A 44 -5.66 3.39 -8.61
CA ILE A 44 -4.78 3.27 -7.43
C ILE A 44 -4.73 1.84 -6.87
N ARG A 45 -5.71 0.99 -7.19
CA ARG A 45 -5.87 -0.34 -6.59
C ARG A 45 -4.59 -1.18 -6.59
N SER A 46 -3.96 -1.34 -7.76
CA SER A 46 -2.76 -2.17 -7.88
C SER A 46 -1.53 -1.56 -7.20
N GLU A 47 -1.44 -0.23 -7.13
CA GLU A 47 -0.36 0.46 -6.41
C GLU A 47 -0.53 0.26 -4.89
N VAL A 48 -1.76 0.40 -4.37
CA VAL A 48 -2.06 0.20 -2.94
C VAL A 48 -1.88 -1.25 -2.50
N GLU A 49 -2.35 -2.22 -3.29
CA GLU A 49 -2.20 -3.65 -2.97
C GLU A 49 -0.71 -4.02 -2.81
N LYS A 50 0.15 -3.55 -3.73
CA LYS A 50 1.60 -3.76 -3.64
C LYS A 50 2.24 -3.07 -2.45
N LEU A 51 1.76 -1.86 -2.11
CA LEU A 51 2.24 -1.11 -0.95
C LEU A 51 1.96 -1.87 0.35
N ILE A 52 0.74 -2.40 0.50
CA ILE A 52 0.33 -3.20 1.67
C ILE A 52 1.12 -4.50 1.72
N ASP A 53 1.26 -5.21 0.61
CA ASP A 53 2.04 -6.46 0.52
C ASP A 53 3.49 -6.25 0.96
N THR A 54 4.12 -5.17 0.49
CA THR A 54 5.48 -4.80 0.90
C THR A 54 5.55 -4.50 2.40
N ALA A 55 4.57 -3.75 2.93
CA ALA A 55 4.47 -3.39 4.34
C ALA A 55 4.29 -4.60 5.28
N VAL A 56 3.59 -5.64 4.81
CA VAL A 56 3.41 -6.89 5.55
C VAL A 56 4.70 -7.72 5.56
N LYS A 57 5.45 -7.73 4.46
CA LYS A 57 6.62 -8.62 4.27
C LYS A 57 7.85 -8.23 5.09
N GLY A 58 8.11 -6.94 5.32
CA GLY A 58 9.37 -6.51 5.94
C GLY A 58 9.25 -5.24 6.77
N ARG A 59 10.24 -5.02 7.65
CA ARG A 59 10.31 -3.84 8.52
C ARG A 59 11.15 -2.72 7.88
N GLN A 60 12.32 -3.05 7.32
CA GLN A 60 13.30 -2.03 6.88
C GLN A 60 13.21 -1.70 5.38
N GLU A 61 13.10 -2.71 4.50
CA GLU A 61 12.89 -2.53 3.06
C GLU A 61 11.55 -1.83 2.78
N ALA A 62 10.50 -2.22 3.52
CA ALA A 62 9.18 -1.63 3.41
C ALA A 62 9.12 -0.19 3.91
N GLN A 63 9.81 0.15 5.00
CA GLN A 63 9.95 1.53 5.46
C GLN A 63 10.63 2.39 4.41
N SER A 64 11.73 1.91 3.83
CA SER A 64 12.49 2.63 2.81
C SER A 64 11.65 2.88 1.55
N TYR A 65 10.91 1.86 1.10
CA TYR A 65 9.97 1.99 -0.02
C TYR A 65 8.81 2.95 0.32
N LEU A 66 8.21 2.82 1.50
CA LEU A 66 7.13 3.68 1.96
C LEU A 66 7.56 5.15 2.04
N LEU A 67 8.73 5.45 2.58
CA LEU A 67 9.28 6.81 2.64
C LEU A 67 9.52 7.39 1.24
N SER A 68 9.87 6.55 0.26
CA SER A 68 10.03 6.99 -1.14
C SER A 68 8.70 7.35 -1.82
N VAL A 69 7.60 6.70 -1.40
CA VAL A 69 6.26 6.86 -1.99
C VAL A 69 5.46 7.93 -1.24
N VAL A 70 5.62 7.97 0.09
CA VAL A 70 4.92 8.79 1.07
C VAL A 70 5.98 9.60 1.81
N THR A 71 6.07 10.89 1.50
CA THR A 71 7.07 11.80 2.08
C THR A 71 6.91 12.01 3.60
N ASP A 72 5.76 11.65 4.15
CA ASP A 72 5.38 11.90 5.54
C ASP A 72 5.59 10.62 6.37
N GLU A 73 6.48 10.71 7.37
CA GLU A 73 6.85 9.59 8.25
C GLU A 73 5.65 9.05 9.04
N ASP A 74 4.77 9.93 9.52
CA ASP A 74 3.59 9.53 10.30
C ASP A 74 2.64 8.70 9.43
N LYS A 75 2.50 9.08 8.17
CA LYS A 75 1.68 8.31 7.22
C LYS A 75 2.32 6.96 6.91
N ALA A 76 3.64 6.89 6.75
CA ALA A 76 4.34 5.63 6.55
C ALA A 76 4.16 4.68 7.75
N ALA A 77 4.24 5.20 8.97
CA ALA A 77 3.96 4.45 10.19
C ALA A 77 2.51 3.95 10.24
N GLN A 78 1.54 4.79 9.86
CA GLN A 78 0.12 4.39 9.76
C GLN A 78 -0.10 3.27 8.74
N VAL A 79 0.58 3.29 7.59
CA VAL A 79 0.52 2.17 6.62
C VAL A 79 1.00 0.89 7.27
N LEU A 80 2.14 0.92 7.96
CA LEU A 80 2.70 -0.26 8.60
C LEU A 80 1.76 -0.81 9.67
N ALA A 81 1.18 0.06 10.50
CA ALA A 81 0.20 -0.34 11.51
C ALA A 81 -1.07 -0.94 10.88
N PHE A 82 -1.59 -0.31 9.82
CA PHE A 82 -2.75 -0.81 9.08
C PHE A 82 -2.48 -2.16 8.42
N ALA A 83 -1.34 -2.30 7.73
CA ALA A 83 -0.96 -3.51 7.03
C ALA A 83 -0.75 -4.69 7.99
N ARG A 84 -0.24 -4.43 9.19
CA ARG A 84 -0.03 -5.44 10.23
C ARG A 84 -1.31 -5.82 10.97
N ARG A 85 -2.39 -5.04 10.87
CA ARG A 85 -3.67 -5.40 11.48
C ARG A 85 -4.23 -6.67 10.85
N GLY A 86 -4.73 -7.58 11.66
CA GLY A 86 -5.34 -8.82 11.22
C GLY A 86 -6.55 -8.58 10.32
N ARG A 87 -6.62 -9.30 9.20
CA ARG A 87 -7.71 -9.19 8.20
C ARG A 87 -9.12 -9.37 8.78
N PHE A 88 -9.24 -10.15 9.87
CA PHE A 88 -10.54 -10.53 10.47
C PHE A 88 -10.65 -10.20 11.97
N SER A 89 -9.61 -9.64 12.59
CA SER A 89 -9.59 -9.33 14.03
C SER A 89 -8.61 -8.19 14.31
N LEU A 90 -9.04 -7.23 15.14
CA LEU A 90 -8.21 -6.10 15.58
C LEU A 90 -7.09 -6.53 16.53
N ASP A 91 -7.28 -7.63 17.24
CA ASP A 91 -6.34 -8.14 18.26
C ASP A 91 -5.20 -8.95 17.64
N LYS A 92 -5.42 -9.49 16.45
CA LYS A 92 -4.41 -10.27 15.73
C LYS A 92 -3.53 -9.33 14.92
N GLN A 93 -2.21 -9.51 15.03
CA GLN A 93 -1.24 -8.85 14.16
C GLN A 93 -0.56 -9.85 13.23
N VAL A 94 -0.25 -9.38 12.03
CA VAL A 94 0.56 -10.12 11.05
C VAL A 94 2.03 -9.81 11.33
N ALA A 95 2.76 -10.82 11.78
CA ALA A 95 4.20 -10.73 12.01
C ALA A 95 4.95 -10.59 10.67
N SER A 96 5.99 -9.75 10.65
CA SER A 96 6.88 -9.59 9.50
C SER A 96 7.72 -10.84 9.24
N ASN A 97 8.38 -10.97 8.08
CA ASN A 97 9.21 -12.14 7.80
C ASN A 97 10.36 -12.31 8.81
N GLU A 98 10.95 -11.20 9.29
CA GLU A 98 11.98 -11.21 10.34
C GLU A 98 11.41 -11.77 11.66
N GLU A 99 10.27 -11.23 12.11
CA GLU A 99 9.59 -11.67 13.34
C GLU A 99 9.05 -13.12 13.23
N ARG A 100 8.72 -13.58 12.02
CA ARG A 100 8.31 -14.97 11.77
C ARG A 100 9.49 -15.93 11.80
N ALA A 101 10.66 -15.52 11.32
CA ALA A 101 11.88 -16.31 11.40
C ALA A 101 12.30 -16.52 12.87
N GLU A 102 12.17 -15.50 13.72
CA GLU A 102 12.38 -15.63 15.17
C GLU A 102 11.38 -16.57 15.85
N GLN A 103 10.20 -16.75 15.26
CA GLN A 103 9.13 -17.62 15.77
C GLN A 103 9.12 -19.01 15.14
N ASP A 104 10.16 -19.39 14.38
CA ASP A 104 10.25 -20.63 13.60
C ASP A 104 9.03 -20.86 12.68
N LYS A 105 8.46 -19.77 12.13
CA LYS A 105 7.33 -19.81 11.21
C LYS A 105 7.80 -19.62 9.76
N PRO A 106 7.15 -20.27 8.79
CA PRO A 106 7.46 -20.06 7.38
C PRO A 106 7.19 -18.60 6.97
N PRO A 107 7.99 -18.02 6.06
CA PRO A 107 7.80 -16.65 5.59
C PRO A 107 6.47 -16.51 4.84
N LEU A 108 5.96 -15.28 4.73
CA LEU A 108 4.69 -15.00 4.05
C LEU A 108 4.80 -15.13 2.52
N THR A 109 6.01 -15.10 1.96
CA THR A 109 6.29 -15.36 0.54
C THR A 109 7.73 -15.80 0.38
N ASP A 110 7.98 -16.71 -0.56
CA ASP A 110 9.33 -17.14 -0.95
C ASP A 110 10.04 -15.97 -1.67
N LYS A 111 11.24 -15.60 -1.20
CA LYS A 111 12.17 -14.74 -1.97
C LYS A 111 12.80 -15.57 -3.08
#